data_AF-A0A7S1S150-F1
#
_entry.id   AF-A0A7S1S150-F1
#
_cell.length_a   1.000
_cell.length_b   1.000
_cell.length_c   1.000
_cell.angle_alpha   90.00
_cell.angle_beta   90.00
_cell.angle_gamma   90.00
#
_symmetry.space_group_name_H-M   'P 1'
#
loop_
_entity.id
_entity.type
_entity.pdbx_description
1 polymer ?
#
loop_
_entity_poly.entity_id
_entity_poly.type
_entity_poly.pdbx_seq_one_letter_code
_entity_poly.pdbx_strand_id
1 'polypeptide(L)'
;DKAVDFLQESIMKFQTGHSHGSFVLGLHGPNGRVGRARQAEILSHLAVRSSLDWQRLKIFLVDERYGFQAEEDSNAHLVQDSLLRTLVRSGVAFPPEHFLAPDPTLQPAEACAAEYQQRLCALFE
;
A
#
# COMPACT_ATOMS: atom_id res chain seq x y z
N ASP A 1 7.45 -8.65 15.56
CA ASP A 1 6.00 -8.77 15.35
C ASP A 1 5.86 -9.69 14.15
N LYS A 2 5.42 -10.94 14.35
CA LYS A 2 5.67 -12.04 13.39
C LYS A 2 5.21 -11.73 11.96
N ALA A 3 4.12 -10.97 11.81
CA ALA A 3 3.63 -10.56 10.50
C ALA A 3 4.56 -9.55 9.81
N VAL A 4 5.04 -8.54 10.55
CA VAL A 4 5.99 -7.54 10.04
C VAL A 4 7.29 -8.21 9.64
N ASP A 5 7.79 -9.13 10.47
CA ASP A 5 9.04 -9.85 10.22
C ASP A 5 8.92 -10.71 8.95
N PHE A 6 7.79 -11.42 8.77
CA PHE A 6 7.51 -12.17 7.55
C PHE A 6 7.42 -11.30 6.29
N LEU A 7 6.74 -10.15 6.37
CA LEU A 7 6.65 -9.19 5.25
C LEU A 7 8.03 -8.65 4.87
N GLN A 8 8.81 -8.23 5.88
CA GLN A 8 10.17 -7.75 5.68
C GLN A 8 11.02 -8.83 5.00
N GLU A 9 11.02 -10.06 5.51
CA GLU A 9 11.79 -11.16 4.92
C GLU A 9 11.39 -11.44 3.48
N SER A 10 10.09 -11.40 3.17
CA SER A 10 9.59 -11.65 1.80
C SER A 10 10.05 -10.57 0.82
N ILE A 11 9.95 -9.30 1.22
CA ILE A 11 10.42 -8.16 0.40
C ILE A 11 11.95 -8.24 0.24
N MET A 12 12.69 -8.47 1.32
CA MET A 12 14.16 -8.56 1.29
C MET A 12 14.65 -9.72 0.42
N LYS A 13 14.02 -10.89 0.50
CA LYS A 13 14.38 -12.05 -0.36
C LYS A 13 14.25 -11.69 -1.83
N PHE A 14 13.21 -10.95 -2.20
CA PHE A 14 13.07 -10.48 -3.58
C PHE A 14 14.12 -9.43 -3.93
N GLN A 15 14.31 -8.41 -3.08
CA GLN A 15 15.22 -7.29 -3.36
C GLN A 15 16.69 -7.70 -3.45
N THR A 16 17.09 -8.74 -2.69
CA THR A 16 18.44 -9.32 -2.75
C THR A 16 18.60 -10.31 -3.90
N GLY A 17 17.55 -11.04 -4.26
CA GLY A 17 17.56 -12.00 -5.38
C GLY A 17 17.47 -11.37 -6.78
N HIS A 18 16.98 -10.14 -6.89
CA HIS A 18 16.81 -9.43 -8.15
C HIS A 18 17.48 -8.06 -8.06
N SER A 19 18.48 -7.78 -8.88
CA SER A 19 19.22 -6.51 -8.79
C SER A 19 18.48 -5.30 -9.37
N HIS A 20 17.52 -5.50 -10.29
CA HIS A 20 16.90 -4.41 -11.06
C HIS A 20 15.36 -4.44 -11.12
N GLY A 21 14.69 -5.21 -10.26
CA GLY A 21 13.22 -5.28 -10.24
C GLY A 21 12.56 -4.44 -9.15
N SER A 22 11.32 -4.02 -9.38
CA SER A 22 10.42 -3.54 -8.32
C SER A 22 9.65 -4.70 -7.71
N PHE A 23 9.48 -4.70 -6.38
CA PHE A 23 8.56 -5.59 -5.69
C PHE A 23 7.18 -4.94 -5.65
N VAL A 24 6.16 -5.66 -6.09
CA VAL A 24 4.78 -5.17 -6.06
C VAL A 24 4.05 -5.80 -4.87
N LEU A 25 3.51 -4.95 -3.99
CA LEU A 25 2.82 -5.35 -2.77
C LEU A 25 1.34 -4.95 -2.85
N GLY A 26 0.45 -5.94 -2.87
CA GLY A 26 -0.98 -5.73 -2.71
C GLY A 26 -1.35 -5.59 -1.24
N LEU A 27 -2.06 -4.52 -0.88
CA LEU A 27 -2.59 -4.30 0.47
C LEU A 27 -4.11 -4.35 0.46
N HIS A 28 -4.68 -5.00 1.47
CA HIS A 28 -6.11 -5.00 1.72
C HIS A 28 -6.39 -4.31 3.06
N GLY A 29 -7.53 -3.62 3.16
CA GLY A 29 -7.98 -3.07 4.42
C GLY A 29 -8.97 -4.01 5.10
N PRO A 30 -8.70 -4.52 6.32
CA PRO A 30 -9.67 -5.34 7.03
C PRO A 30 -10.93 -4.56 7.40
N ASN A 31 -12.03 -5.30 7.58
CA ASN A 31 -13.28 -4.75 8.09
C ASN A 31 -13.22 -4.53 9.60
N GLY A 32 -13.90 -3.48 10.07
CA GLY A 32 -14.07 -3.18 11.49
C GLY A 32 -12.87 -2.49 12.14
N ARG A 33 -13.16 -1.72 13.20
CA ARG A 33 -12.20 -0.86 13.89
C ARG A 33 -10.96 -1.60 14.41
N VAL A 34 -11.16 -2.78 15.01
CA VAL A 34 -10.06 -3.57 15.60
C VAL A 34 -9.12 -4.10 14.52
N GLY A 35 -9.68 -4.63 13.42
CA GLY A 35 -8.89 -5.11 12.29
C GLY A 35 -8.06 -3.99 11.67
N ARG A 36 -8.69 -2.83 11.42
CA ARG A 36 -8.01 -1.67 10.83
C ARG A 36 -6.90 -1.13 11.74
N ALA A 37 -7.14 -1.03 13.05
CA ALA A 37 -6.11 -0.60 14.00
C ALA A 37 -4.90 -1.54 14.01
N ARG A 38 -5.12 -2.86 13.98
CA ARG A 38 -4.03 -3.84 13.89
C ARG A 38 -3.27 -3.73 12.57
N GLN A 39 -3.97 -3.53 11.46
CA GLN A 39 -3.33 -3.32 10.15
C GLN A 39 -2.49 -2.03 10.16
N ALA A 40 -3.01 -0.95 10.73
CA ALA A 40 -2.29 0.32 10.89
C ALA A 40 -0.98 0.13 11.67
N GLU A 41 -1.02 -0.64 12.76
CA GLU A 41 0.16 -0.98 13.56
C GLU A 41 1.19 -1.77 12.74
N ILE A 42 0.76 -2.82 12.03
CA ILE A 42 1.64 -3.61 11.15
C ILE A 42 2.30 -2.73 10.09
N LEU A 43 1.53 -1.87 9.43
CA LEU A 43 2.03 -0.96 8.40
C LEU A 43 3.03 0.05 8.97
N SER A 44 2.73 0.63 10.13
CA SER A 44 3.62 1.57 10.82
C SER A 44 4.92 0.90 11.26
N HIS A 45 4.85 -0.34 11.76
CA HIS A 45 6.03 -1.13 12.12
C HIS A 45 6.84 -1.57 10.89
N LEU A 46 6.19 -1.85 9.76
CA LEU A 46 6.88 -2.14 8.51
C LEU A 46 7.61 -0.90 8.00
N ALA A 47 6.99 0.28 8.06
CA ALA A 47 7.55 1.55 7.60
C ALA A 47 8.92 1.88 8.21
N VAL A 48 9.13 1.51 9.48
CA VAL A 48 10.38 1.80 10.21
C VAL A 48 11.49 0.76 9.96
N ARG A 49 11.26 -0.23 9.07
CA ARG A 49 12.30 -1.19 8.68
C ARG A 49 13.28 -0.53 7.70
N SER A 50 14.48 -0.20 8.21
CA SER A 50 15.57 0.40 7.43
C SER A 50 16.23 -0.54 6.42
N SER A 51 15.97 -1.85 6.53
CA SER A 51 16.49 -2.88 5.63
C SER A 51 15.75 -2.97 4.30
N LEU A 52 14.62 -2.27 4.15
CA LEU A 52 13.81 -2.27 2.94
C LEU A 52 14.19 -1.12 2.02
N ASP A 53 14.41 -1.44 0.75
CA ASP A 53 14.55 -0.42 -0.29
C ASP A 53 13.16 0.04 -0.76
N TRP A 54 12.65 1.11 -0.18
CA TRP A 54 11.33 1.66 -0.49
C TRP A 54 11.23 2.26 -1.90
N GLN A 55 12.36 2.62 -2.52
CA GLN A 55 12.40 3.08 -3.91
C GLN A 55 12.17 1.92 -4.90
N ARG A 56 12.26 0.68 -4.43
CA ARG A 56 11.98 -0.52 -5.24
C ARG A 56 10.68 -1.18 -4.86
N LEU A 57 9.87 -0.59 -3.98
CA LEU A 57 8.56 -1.10 -3.59
C LEU A 57 7.47 -0.30 -4.30
N LYS A 58 6.58 -1.00 -4.99
CA LYS A 58 5.31 -0.45 -5.49
C LYS A 58 4.16 -1.09 -4.73
N ILE A 59 3.15 -0.31 -4.40
CA ILE A 59 2.02 -0.69 -3.57
C ILE A 59 0.73 -0.44 -4.35
N PHE A 60 -0.16 -1.42 -4.33
CA PHE A 60 -1.52 -1.25 -4.83
C PHE A 60 -2.55 -1.73 -3.81
N LEU A 61 -3.78 -1.22 -3.89
CA LEU A 61 -4.89 -1.71 -3.08
C LEU A 61 -5.60 -2.89 -3.76
N VAL A 62 -5.74 -3.99 -3.04
CA VAL A 62 -6.48 -5.18 -3.50
C VAL A 62 -7.97 -4.85 -3.60
N ASP A 63 -8.46 -4.05 -2.66
CA ASP A 63 -9.84 -3.60 -2.58
C ASP A 63 -9.93 -2.16 -2.03
N GLU A 64 -11.02 -1.48 -2.37
CA GLU A 64 -11.38 -0.18 -1.80
C GLU A 64 -12.89 -0.13 -1.61
N ARG A 65 -13.33 0.66 -0.64
CA ARG A 65 -14.74 0.93 -0.38
C ARG A 65 -15.19 2.05 -1.32
N TYR A 66 -15.98 1.75 -2.34
CA TYR A 66 -16.52 2.81 -3.19
C TYR A 66 -17.67 3.53 -2.47
N GLY A 67 -17.69 4.87 -2.53
CA GLY A 67 -18.77 5.68 -1.94
C GLY A 67 -18.81 5.71 -0.41
N PHE A 68 -17.67 5.54 0.28
CA PHE A 68 -17.60 5.67 1.73
C PHE A 68 -18.06 7.06 2.21
N GLN A 69 -18.61 7.12 3.42
CA GLN A 69 -19.14 8.36 4.00
C GLN A 69 -18.07 9.23 4.66
N ALA A 70 -16.94 8.66 5.07
CA ALA A 70 -15.82 9.36 5.70
C ALA A 70 -14.47 8.82 5.19
N GLU A 71 -13.49 9.71 5.01
CA GLU A 71 -12.15 9.35 4.51
C GLU A 71 -11.47 8.27 5.36
N GLU A 72 -11.73 8.25 6.68
CA GLU A 72 -11.16 7.27 7.62
C GLU A 72 -11.55 5.81 7.34
N ASP A 73 -12.63 5.57 6.59
CA ASP A 73 -13.05 4.24 6.18
C ASP A 73 -12.32 3.74 4.92
N SER A 74 -11.69 4.64 4.15
CA SER A 74 -10.92 4.29 2.95
C SER A 74 -9.70 3.43 3.27
N ASN A 75 -9.47 2.39 2.47
CA ASN A 75 -8.25 1.61 2.53
C ASN A 75 -7.04 2.43 2.08
N ALA A 76 -7.21 3.34 1.11
CA ALA A 76 -6.18 4.29 0.71
C ALA A 76 -5.77 5.19 1.89
N HIS A 77 -6.74 5.74 2.61
CA HIS A 77 -6.47 6.55 3.79
C HIS A 77 -5.70 5.78 4.87
N LEU A 78 -6.09 4.52 5.15
CA LEU A 78 -5.39 3.67 6.10
C LEU A 78 -3.90 3.50 5.74
N VAL A 79 -3.61 3.21 4.47
CA VAL A 79 -2.22 3.02 4.00
C VAL A 79 -1.46 4.36 4.03
N GLN A 80 -2.07 5.44 3.57
CA GLN A 80 -1.45 6.77 3.57
C GLN A 80 -1.11 7.23 5.00
N ASP A 81 -2.05 7.10 5.94
CA ASP A 81 -1.89 7.54 7.32
C ASP A 81 -0.92 6.66 8.12
N SER A 82 -0.91 5.35 7.87
CA SER A 82 -0.11 4.41 8.66
C SER A 82 1.27 4.15 8.07
N LEU A 83 1.37 3.89 6.77
CA LEU A 83 2.61 3.54 6.09
C LEU A 83 3.32 4.79 5.57
N LEU A 84 2.70 5.51 4.65
CA LEU A 84 3.37 6.59 3.90
C LEU A 84 3.73 7.76 4.80
N ARG A 85 2.82 8.17 5.68
CA ARG A 85 3.09 9.22 6.69
C ARG A 85 4.23 8.81 7.63
N THR A 86 4.30 7.55 8.03
CA THR A 86 5.39 7.05 8.88
C THR A 86 6.73 7.04 8.14
N LEU A 87 6.76 6.63 6.86
CA LEU A 87 7.95 6.72 6.01
C LEU A 87 8.48 8.15 5.91
N VAL A 88 7.60 9.11 5.61
CA VAL A 88 7.95 10.52 5.52
C VAL A 88 8.49 11.05 6.85
N ARG A 89 7.86 10.70 7.97
CA ARG A 89 8.35 11.06 9.32
C ARG A 89 9.72 10.47 9.65
N SER A 90 10.02 9.28 9.12
CA SER A 90 11.32 8.62 9.26
C SER A 90 12.37 9.12 8.26
N GLY A 91 12.05 10.13 7.44
CA GLY A 91 12.96 10.69 6.44
C GLY A 91 13.16 9.81 5.21
N VAL A 92 12.30 8.81 5.02
CA VAL A 92 12.32 7.92 3.87
C VAL A 92 11.44 8.51 2.77
N ALA A 93 12.05 8.79 1.62
CA ALA A 93 11.29 9.19 0.43
C ALA A 93 10.57 7.97 -0.15
N PHE A 94 9.26 8.12 -0.40
CA PHE A 94 8.44 7.15 -1.14
C PHE A 94 7.87 7.85 -2.38
N PRO A 95 8.20 7.42 -3.59
CA PRO A 95 7.70 8.05 -4.81
C PRO A 95 6.17 7.97 -4.88
N PRO A 96 5.44 9.10 -5.10
CA PRO A 96 3.98 9.08 -5.16
C PRO A 96 3.42 8.10 -6.20
N GLU A 97 4.11 7.94 -7.33
CA GLU A 97 3.76 7.00 -8.41
C GLU A 97 3.88 5.53 -8.01
N HIS A 98 4.53 5.22 -6.89
CA HIS A 98 4.63 3.86 -6.36
C HIS A 98 3.41 3.48 -5.51
N PHE A 99 2.48 4.38 -5.23
CA PHE A 99 1.23 4.05 -4.55
C PHE A 99 0.05 4.18 -5.53
N LEU A 100 -0.60 3.04 -5.80
CA LEU A 100 -1.79 2.96 -6.63
C LEU A 100 -3.02 2.65 -5.76
N ALA A 101 -4.02 3.51 -5.86
CA ALA A 101 -5.34 3.32 -5.27
C ALA A 101 -6.41 3.72 -6.30
N PRO A 102 -7.62 3.14 -6.24
CA PRO A 102 -8.74 3.60 -7.05
C PRO A 102 -9.07 5.06 -6.75
N ASP A 103 -9.50 5.81 -7.76
CA ASP A 103 -10.01 7.18 -7.57
C ASP A 103 -11.54 7.15 -7.35
N PRO A 104 -12.03 7.28 -6.09
CA PRO A 104 -13.45 7.21 -5.80
C PRO A 104 -14.24 8.43 -6.32
N THR A 105 -13.55 9.48 -6.80
CA THR A 105 -14.21 10.65 -7.39
C THR A 105 -14.74 10.39 -8.80
N LEU A 106 -14.25 9.33 -9.46
CA LEU A 106 -14.73 8.89 -10.76
C LEU A 106 -16.09 8.22 -10.62
N GLN A 107 -17.11 8.81 -11.25
CA GLN A 107 -18.48 8.31 -11.29
C GLN A 107 -18.83 7.90 -12.74
N PRO A 108 -19.51 6.75 -12.95
CA PRO A 108 -19.98 5.79 -11.94
C PRO A 108 -18.86 4.85 -11.47
N ALA A 109 -19.16 3.91 -10.56
CA ALA A 109 -18.19 2.97 -9.99
C ALA A 109 -17.43 2.16 -11.06
N GLU A 110 -18.08 1.86 -12.18
CA GLU A 110 -17.48 1.17 -13.32
C GLU A 110 -16.37 1.99 -13.96
N ALA A 111 -16.49 3.31 -14.02
CA ALA A 111 -15.44 4.19 -14.54
C ALA A 111 -14.23 4.22 -13.60
N CYS A 112 -14.46 4.26 -12.28
CA CYS A 112 -13.41 4.12 -11.27
C CYS A 112 -12.67 2.77 -11.41
N ALA A 113 -13.41 1.67 -11.52
CA ALA A 113 -12.83 0.34 -11.68
C ALA A 113 -12.04 0.19 -12.98
N ALA A 114 -12.55 0.71 -14.10
CA ALA A 114 -11.89 0.64 -15.40
C ALA A 114 -10.57 1.44 -15.42
N GLU A 115 -10.56 2.66 -14.87
CA GLU A 115 -9.34 3.47 -14.73
C GLU A 115 -8.31 2.77 -13.85
N TYR A 116 -8.75 2.23 -12.71
CA TYR A 116 -7.86 1.52 -11.79
C TYR A 116 -7.28 0.26 -12.42
N GLN A 117 -8.10 -0.52 -13.14
CA GLN A 117 -7.65 -1.69 -13.88
C GLN A 117 -6.55 -1.34 -14.89
N GLN A 118 -6.73 -0.26 -15.68
CA GLN A 118 -5.72 0.18 -16.64
C GLN A 118 -4.38 0.48 -15.96
N ARG A 119 -4.40 1.18 -14.82
CA ARG A 119 -3.19 1.49 -14.05
C ARG A 119 -2.56 0.27 -13.41
N LEU A 120 -3.37 -0.70 -12.96
CA LEU A 120 -2.87 -1.98 -12.48
C LEU A 120 -2.20 -2.79 -13.59
N CYS A 121 -2.77 -2.85 -14.79
CA CYS A 121 -2.13 -3.52 -15.93
C CYS A 121 -0.74 -2.92 -16.21
N ALA A 122 -0.65 -1.58 -16.28
CA ALA A 122 0.63 -0.88 -16.48
C ALA A 122 1.65 -1.07 -15.33
N LEU A 123 1.20 -1.49 -14.13
CA LEU A 123 2.08 -1.77 -13.00
C LEU A 123 2.82 -3.12 -13.16
N PHE A 124 2.19 -4.08 -13.84
CA PHE A 124 2.67 -5.46 -14.00
C PHE A 124 3.30 -5.74 -15.39
N GLU A 125 3.21 -4.80 -16.32
CA GLU A 125 3.94 -4.80 -17.60
C GLU A 125 5.40 -4.37 -17.42
#